data_AF-A0A3D5YEZ6-F1
#
_entry.id   AF-A0A3D5YEZ6-F1
#
_cell.length_a   1.000
_cell.length_b   1.000
_cell.length_c   1.000
_cell.angle_alpha   90.00
_cell.angle_beta   90.00
_cell.angle_gamma   90.00
#
_symmetry.space_group_name_H-M   'P 1'
#
loop_
_entity.id
_entity.type
_entity.pdbx_description
1 polymer ?
#
loop_
_entity_poly.entity_id
_entity_poly.type
_entity_poly.pdbx_seq_one_letter_code
_entity_poly.pdbx_strand_id
1 'polypeptide(L)'
;MNIGQLYESQLGFLANYLGVKFAVPTFSRFGTEDLRKLAKSVGFDDLKMTLYNGENGEAYAEKVTIGYMHILKLVHMVEDKIHARSVGPYSLITQQPL
;
A
#
# COMPACT_ATOMS: atom_id res chain seq x y z
N MET A 1 -14.90 0.56 0.19
CA MET A 1 -14.15 -0.61 -0.30
C MET A 1 -13.14 -0.11 -1.33
N ASN A 2 -11.84 -0.19 -1.05
CA ASN A 2 -10.80 0.55 -1.79
C ASN A 2 -10.22 -0.28 -2.95
N ILE A 3 -11.06 -0.64 -3.92
CA ILE A 3 -10.63 -1.44 -5.09
C ILE A 3 -9.57 -0.71 -5.92
N GLY A 4 -9.59 0.64 -5.93
CA GLY A 4 -8.60 1.46 -6.62
C GLY A 4 -7.15 1.21 -6.19
N GLN A 5 -6.91 0.82 -4.92
CA GLN A 5 -5.56 0.51 -4.44
C GLN A 5 -4.97 -0.73 -5.14
N LEU A 6 -5.82 -1.71 -5.45
CA LEU A 6 -5.39 -2.90 -6.19
C LEU A 6 -4.99 -2.52 -7.63
N TYR A 7 -5.78 -1.67 -8.28
CA TYR A 7 -5.48 -1.19 -9.63
C TYR A 7 -4.23 -0.32 -9.66
N GLU A 8 -4.04 0.57 -8.68
CA GLU A 8 -2.84 1.40 -8.56
C GLU A 8 -1.58 0.52 -8.45
N SER A 9 -1.61 -0.48 -7.56
CA SER A 9 -0.49 -1.39 -7.35
C SER A 9 -0.09 -2.13 -8.64
N GLN A 10 -1.09 -2.70 -9.34
CA GLN A 10 -0.88 -3.45 -10.58
C GLN A 10 -0.45 -2.56 -11.75
N LEU A 11 -1.05 -1.38 -11.88
CA LEU A 11 -0.67 -0.40 -12.90
C LEU A 11 0.75 0.13 -12.64
N GLY A 12 1.11 0.38 -11.38
CA GLY A 12 2.44 0.77 -10.96
C GLY A 12 3.50 -0.28 -11.30
N PHE A 13 3.16 -1.56 -11.13
CA PHE A 13 3.99 -2.69 -11.57
C PHE A 13 4.27 -2.65 -13.07
N LEU A 14 3.21 -2.55 -13.89
CA LEU A 14 3.34 -2.49 -15.35
C LEU A 14 4.07 -1.21 -15.81
N ALA A 15 3.84 -0.08 -15.14
CA ALA A 15 4.52 1.18 -15.40
C ALA A 15 6.03 1.06 -15.21
N ASN A 16 6.46 0.42 -14.11
CA ASN A 16 7.86 0.21 -13.83
C ASN A 16 8.50 -0.74 -14.84
N TYR A 17 7.82 -1.84 -15.18
CA TYR A 17 8.32 -2.81 -16.16
C TYR A 17 8.49 -2.20 -17.56
N LEU A 18 7.53 -1.39 -18.00
CA LEU A 18 7.55 -0.73 -19.30
C LEU A 18 8.40 0.56 -19.33
N GLY A 19 8.79 1.08 -18.16
CA GLY A 19 9.48 2.37 -18.04
C GLY A 19 8.61 3.58 -18.42
N VAL A 20 7.28 3.45 -18.36
CA VAL A 20 6.33 4.50 -18.76
C VAL A 20 5.56 5.03 -17.55
N LYS A 21 4.99 6.23 -17.68
CA LYS A 21 4.07 6.79 -16.69
C LYS A 21 2.66 6.76 -17.23
N PHE A 22 1.72 6.26 -16.43
CA PHE A 22 0.30 6.29 -16.77
C PHE A 22 -0.38 7.48 -16.09
N ALA A 23 -1.30 8.10 -16.81
CA ALA A 23 -2.21 9.10 -16.28
C ALA A 23 -3.65 8.56 -16.39
N VAL A 24 -4.31 8.38 -15.25
CA VAL A 24 -5.68 7.85 -15.17
C VAL A 24 -6.58 8.94 -14.57
N PRO A 25 -7.34 9.68 -15.39
CA PRO A 25 -8.31 10.65 -14.90
C PRO A 25 -9.41 9.98 -14.05
N THR A 26 -9.99 10.75 -13.12
CA THR A 26 -10.93 10.27 -12.08
C THR A 26 -12.18 9.57 -12.63
N PHE A 27 -12.61 9.89 -13.86
CA PHE A 27 -13.78 9.31 -14.52
C PHE A 27 -13.43 8.54 -15.80
N SER A 28 -12.18 8.07 -15.92
CA SER A 28 -11.80 7.20 -17.02
C SER A 28 -12.46 5.82 -16.88
N ARG A 29 -12.82 5.19 -18.01
CA ARG A 29 -13.36 3.82 -18.06
C ARG A 29 -12.30 2.74 -17.86
N PHE A 30 -11.15 3.09 -17.26
CA PHE A 30 -10.05 2.16 -17.07
C PHE A 30 -10.47 1.06 -16.11
N GLY A 31 -10.52 -0.17 -16.61
CA GLY A 31 -11.05 -1.33 -15.88
C GLY A 31 -10.10 -2.52 -15.81
N THR A 32 -10.59 -3.62 -15.26
CA THR A 32 -9.90 -4.92 -15.18
C THR A 32 -9.50 -5.46 -16.55
N GLU A 33 -10.36 -5.28 -17.56
CA GLU A 33 -10.11 -5.77 -18.91
C GLU A 33 -8.92 -5.08 -19.56
N ASP A 34 -8.77 -3.77 -19.37
CA ASP A 34 -7.66 -3.00 -19.91
C ASP A 34 -6.36 -3.38 -19.23
N LEU A 35 -6.39 -3.52 -17.90
CA LEU A 35 -5.26 -4.05 -17.12
C LEU A 35 -4.81 -5.43 -17.61
N ARG A 36 -5.77 -6.32 -17.86
CA ARG A 36 -5.46 -7.68 -18.35
C ARG A 36 -4.90 -7.68 -19.77
N LYS A 37 -5.42 -6.83 -20.67
CA LYS A 37 -4.85 -6.65 -22.01
C LYS A 37 -3.43 -6.12 -21.93
N LEU A 38 -3.19 -5.14 -21.04
CA LEU A 38 -1.87 -4.55 -20.85
C LEU A 38 -0.88 -5.57 -20.27
N ALA A 39 -1.28 -6.34 -19.26
CA ALA A 39 -0.48 -7.43 -18.70
C ALA A 39 -0.10 -8.48 -19.77
N LYS A 40 -1.06 -8.88 -20.60
CA LYS A 40 -0.82 -9.81 -21.71
C LYS A 40 0.17 -9.27 -22.75
N SER A 41 0.12 -7.97 -23.05
CA SER A 41 1.08 -7.35 -23.97
C SER A 41 2.53 -7.43 -23.47
N VAL A 42 2.71 -7.57 -22.16
CA VAL A 42 3.99 -7.66 -21.46
C VAL A 42 4.37 -9.13 -21.17
N GLY A 43 3.50 -10.09 -21.48
CA GLY A 43 3.74 -11.52 -21.24
C GLY A 43 3.35 -12.02 -19.84
N PHE A 44 2.59 -11.24 -19.07
CA PHE A 44 2.04 -11.67 -17.79
C PHE A 44 0.57 -12.11 -17.94
N ASP A 45 0.25 -13.31 -17.45
CA ASP A 45 -1.09 -13.91 -17.60
C ASP A 45 -2.07 -13.46 -16.49
N ASP A 46 -1.57 -13.46 -15.26
CA ASP A 46 -2.24 -12.95 -14.06
C ASP A 46 -1.16 -12.19 -13.28
N LEU A 47 -1.42 -10.94 -12.86
CA LEU A 47 -0.47 -10.02 -12.18
C LEU A 47 -0.07 -10.50 -10.76
N LYS A 48 0.06 -11.81 -10.59
CA LYS A 48 0.42 -12.53 -9.38
C LYS A 48 1.68 -13.34 -9.63
N MET A 49 2.54 -13.42 -8.62
CA MET A 49 3.82 -14.10 -8.70
C MET A 49 3.96 -15.12 -7.57
N THR A 50 4.76 -16.16 -7.83
CA THR A 50 5.19 -17.08 -6.78
C THR A 50 6.24 -16.36 -5.94
N LEU A 51 5.94 -16.16 -4.66
CA LEU A 51 6.91 -15.69 -3.69
C LEU A 51 7.55 -16.88 -2.99
N TYR A 52 8.76 -16.67 -2.48
CA TYR A 52 9.48 -17.64 -1.67
C TYR A 52 9.62 -17.07 -0.27
N ASN A 53 9.42 -17.91 0.74
CA ASN A 53 9.60 -17.50 2.13
C ASN A 53 11.10 -17.26 2.40
N GLY A 54 11.42 -16.08 2.95
CA GLY A 54 12.80 -15.67 3.23
C GLY A 54 13.48 -16.44 4.36
N GLU A 55 12.72 -17.14 5.22
CA GLU A 55 13.28 -17.90 6.34
C GLU A 55 13.70 -19.32 5.93
N ASN A 56 12.88 -20.01 5.13
CA ASN A 56 13.09 -21.42 4.79
C ASN A 56 13.32 -21.69 3.28
N GLY A 57 13.12 -20.70 2.41
CA GLY A 57 13.32 -20.81 0.96
C GLY A 57 12.22 -21.56 0.20
N GLU A 58 11.13 -21.95 0.86
CA GLU A 58 10.02 -22.67 0.23
C GLU A 58 9.08 -21.71 -0.52
N ALA A 59 8.51 -22.18 -1.63
CA ALA A 59 7.50 -21.42 -2.37
C ALA A 59 6.18 -21.37 -1.60
N TYR A 60 5.51 -20.22 -1.61
CA TYR A 60 4.13 -20.14 -1.10
C TYR A 60 3.18 -20.97 -1.97
N ALA A 61 2.17 -21.58 -1.34
CA ALA A 61 1.18 -22.41 -2.02
C ALA A 61 0.33 -21.64 -3.04
N GLU A 62 0.02 -20.38 -2.74
CA GLU A 62 -0.79 -19.50 -3.58
C GLU A 62 0.07 -18.39 -4.21
N LYS A 63 -0.30 -17.97 -5.42
CA LYS A 63 0.35 -16.83 -6.07
C LYS A 63 -0.08 -15.52 -5.40
N VAL A 64 0.88 -14.66 -5.11
CA VAL A 64 0.67 -13.41 -4.39
C VAL A 64 0.64 -12.25 -5.39
N THR A 65 -0.33 -11.34 -5.23
CA THR A 65 -0.37 -10.09 -5.99
C THR A 65 0.74 -9.17 -5.49
N ILE A 66 1.63 -8.75 -6.39
CA ILE A 66 2.68 -7.78 -6.10
C ILE A 66 2.46 -6.52 -6.93
N GLY A 67 3.02 -5.40 -6.47
CA GLY A 67 3.05 -4.19 -7.28
C GLY A 67 3.64 -2.99 -6.55
N TYR A 68 3.56 -1.83 -7.20
CA TYR A 68 4.09 -0.58 -6.66
C TYR A 68 2.94 0.35 -6.30
N MET A 69 2.86 0.73 -5.02
CA MET A 69 1.88 1.68 -4.51
C MET A 69 2.57 2.98 -4.12
N HIS A 70 1.87 4.11 -4.28
CA HIS A 70 2.35 5.37 -3.77
C HIS A 70 2.00 5.51 -2.29
N ILE A 71 3.01 5.43 -1.42
CA ILE A 71 2.84 5.56 0.03
C ILE A 71 3.18 7.00 0.45
N LEU A 72 2.25 7.62 1.17
CA LEU A 72 2.46 8.93 1.81
C LEU A 72 2.88 8.75 3.27
N LYS A 73 4.02 9.33 3.64
CA LYS A 73 4.41 9.46 5.04
C LYS A 73 3.70 10.66 5.66
N LEU A 74 2.85 10.40 6.66
CA LEU A 74 2.18 11.44 7.42
C LEU A 74 3.09 11.95 8.55
N VAL A 75 2.81 13.17 9.02
CA VAL A 75 3.58 13.87 10.08
C VAL A 75 3.43 13.24 11.48
N HIS A 76 2.47 12.33 11.67
CA HIS A 76 2.19 11.73 12.98
C HIS A 76 3.23 10.69 13.40
N MET A 77 4.37 11.15 13.90
CA MET A 77 5.44 10.30 14.41
C MET A 77 5.14 9.83 15.85
N VAL A 78 5.67 8.66 16.21
CA VAL A 78 5.54 8.12 17.58
C VAL A 78 6.30 8.97 18.58
N GLU A 79 7.45 9.53 18.18
CA GLU A 79 8.32 10.37 19.01
C GLU A 79 7.56 11.58 19.60
N ASP A 80 6.69 12.21 18.81
CA ASP A 80 5.88 13.35 19.24
C ASP A 80 4.71 12.96 20.16
N LYS A 81 4.42 11.66 20.29
CA LYS A 81 3.25 11.14 21.01
C LYS A 81 3.61 10.34 22.25
N ILE A 82 4.88 10.05 22.49
CA ILE A 82 5.31 9.38 23.71
C ILE A 82 5.08 10.35 24.88
N HIS A 83 4.23 9.95 25.80
CA HIS A 83 3.95 10.69 27.03
C HIS A 83 3.85 9.72 28.21
N ALA A 84 4.49 10.05 29.32
CA ALA A 84 4.42 9.29 30.56
C ALA A 84 4.23 10.24 31.75
N ARG A 85 3.38 9.85 32.69
CA ARG A 85 3.10 10.62 33.90
C ARG A 85 3.04 9.71 35.12
N SER A 86 3.89 9.98 36.12
CA SER A 86 3.89 9.30 37.42
C SER A 86 3.28 10.19 38.52
N VAL A 87 3.72 11.45 38.64
CA VAL A 87 3.09 12.53 39.43
C VAL A 87 3.14 13.80 38.58
N GLY A 88 2.14 14.67 38.65
CA GLY A 88 2.12 15.93 37.90
C GLY A 88 1.14 16.95 38.48
N PRO A 89 0.95 18.11 37.84
CA PRO A 89 0.13 19.18 38.38
C PRO A 89 -1.36 18.80 38.47
N TYR A 90 -2.01 19.22 39.54
CA TYR A 90 -3.43 19.01 39.79
C TYR A 90 -4.21 20.30 39.56
N SER A 91 -5.46 20.17 39.12
CA SER A 91 -6.40 21.28 39.01
C SER A 91 -6.67 21.90 40.39
N LEU A 92 -6.65 23.24 40.46
CA LEU A 92 -6.81 23.98 41.72
C LEU A 92 -8.16 23.69 42.41
N ILE A 93 -9.23 23.53 41.61
CA ILE A 93 -10.60 23.37 42.11
C ILE A 93 -10.92 21.89 42.37
N THR A 94 -10.69 21.03 41.38
CA THR A 94 -11.13 19.62 41.43
C THR A 94 -10.09 18.69 42.01
N GLN A 95 -8.84 19.15 42.17
CA GLN A 95 -7.70 18.31 42.55
C GLN A 95 -7.57 17.06 41.68
N GLN A 96 -7.97 17.17 40.40
CA GLN A 96 -7.81 16.13 39.40
C GLN A 96 -6.51 16.35 38.61
N PRO A 97 -5.84 15.28 38.17
CA PRO A 97 -4.68 15.39 37.27
C PRO A 97 -5.05 16.18 36.00
N LEU A 98 -4.25 17.20 35.68
CA LEU A 98 -4.40 18.01 34.45
C LEU A 98 -3.99 17.29 33.17
#